data_AF-A0A832DY36-F1
#
_entry.id   AF-A0A832DY36-F1
#
_cell.length_a   1.000
_cell.length_b   1.000
_cell.length_c   1.000
_cell.angle_alpha   90.00
_cell.angle_beta   90.00
_cell.angle_gamma   90.00
#
_symmetry.space_group_name_H-M   'P 1'
#
loop_
_entity.id
_entity.type
_entity.pdbx_description
1 polymer ?
#
loop_
_entity_poly.entity_id
_entity_poly.type
_entity_poly.pdbx_seq_one_letter_code
_entity_poly.pdbx_strand_id
1 'polypeptide(L)' 'MAAPKGKRDFRDEDRLDPRERHQVEYWMKRWGVTKDQLVAAHRKVGNSIKDIGAELGKKR' A
#
# COMPACT_ATOMS: atom_id res chain seq x y z
N MET A 1 0.48 -23.81 21.71
CA MET A 1 1.16 -23.54 20.43
C MET A 1 1.10 -22.04 20.18
N ALA A 2 2.16 -21.30 20.48
CA ALA A 2 2.22 -19.87 20.19
C ALA A 2 2.58 -19.72 18.72
N ALA A 3 1.65 -19.21 17.90
CA ALA A 3 1.97 -18.83 16.52
C ALA A 3 3.21 -17.91 16.57
N PRO A 4 4.23 -18.13 15.73
CA PRO A 4 5.32 -17.19 15.65
C PRO A 4 4.68 -15.82 15.39
N LYS A 5 5.01 -14.83 16.23
CA LYS A 5 4.78 -13.41 15.93
C LYS A 5 5.61 -13.09 14.69
N GLY A 6 5.15 -13.60 13.54
CA GLY A 6 5.64 -13.24 12.24
C GLY A 6 5.53 -11.74 12.19
N LYS A 7 6.64 -11.10 11.89
CA LYS A 7 6.67 -9.68 11.56
C LYS A 7 5.44 -9.43 10.71
N ARG A 8 4.48 -8.61 11.19
CA ARG A 8 3.33 -8.21 10.39
C ARG A 8 3.94 -7.56 9.17
N ASP A 9 4.02 -8.32 8.09
CA ASP A 9 4.67 -7.87 6.89
C ASP A 9 3.77 -6.76 6.36
N PHE A 10 4.36 -5.65 5.96
CA PHE A 10 3.62 -4.51 5.43
C PHE A 10 2.74 -4.87 4.22
N ARG A 11 2.91 -6.09 3.66
CA ARG A 11 2.07 -6.73 2.64
C ARG A 11 0.75 -7.29 3.17
N ASP A 12 0.71 -7.74 4.43
CA ASP A 12 -0.51 -8.16 5.13
C ASP A 12 -1.23 -6.96 5.77
N GLU A 13 -0.57 -5.79 5.80
CA GLU A 13 -1.20 -4.55 6.20
C GLU A 13 -2.12 -4.02 5.10
N ASP A 14 -3.39 -3.84 5.43
CA ASP A 14 -4.38 -3.23 4.53
C ASP A 14 -4.14 -1.72 4.36
N ARG A 15 -3.09 -1.17 4.98
CA ARG A 15 -2.80 0.26 5.06
C ARG A 15 -1.44 0.62 4.46
N LEU A 16 -1.44 1.68 3.64
CA LEU A 16 -0.27 2.39 3.17
C LEU A 16 0.13 3.42 4.23
N ASP A 17 1.34 3.31 4.75
CA ASP A 17 2.03 4.39 5.44
C ASP A 17 3.02 5.07 4.48
N PRO A 18 2.70 6.29 4.00
CA PRO A 18 3.58 7.01 3.08
C PRO A 18 4.91 7.47 3.73
N ARG A 19 5.07 7.35 5.06
CA ARG A 19 6.34 7.62 5.75
C ARG A 19 7.33 6.47 5.57
N GLU A 20 6.83 5.26 5.34
CA GLU A 20 7.66 4.09 5.07
C GLU A 20 8.04 4.04 3.58
N ARG A 21 9.23 4.57 3.29
CA ARG A 21 9.78 4.64 1.93
C ARG A 21 9.75 3.29 1.19
N HIS A 22 10.10 2.21 1.89
CA HIS A 22 10.10 0.87 1.30
C HIS A 22 8.71 0.37 0.92
N GLN A 23 7.67 0.77 1.67
CA GLN A 23 6.28 0.43 1.38
C GLN A 23 5.79 1.18 0.15
N VAL A 24 6.07 2.49 0.08
CA VAL A 24 5.78 3.33 -1.09
C VAL A 24 6.46 2.77 -2.34
N GLU A 25 7.76 2.47 -2.28
CA GLU A 25 8.50 1.90 -3.41
C GLU A 25 7.96 0.53 -3.83
N TYR A 26 7.56 -0.31 -2.87
CA TYR A 26 6.96 -1.61 -3.15
C TYR A 26 5.63 -1.45 -3.91
N TRP A 27 4.73 -0.58 -3.44
CA TRP A 27 3.44 -0.34 -4.08
C TRP A 27 3.57 0.37 -5.43
N MET A 28 4.51 1.31 -5.55
CA MET A 28 4.88 1.93 -6.83
C MET A 28 5.32 0.87 -7.84
N LYS A 29 6.19 -0.07 -7.46
CA LYS A 29 6.62 -1.17 -8.35
C LYS A 29 5.50 -2.17 -8.63
N ARG A 30 4.69 -2.51 -7.62
CA ARG A 30 3.61 -3.50 -7.73
C ARG A 30 2.49 -3.04 -8.66
N TRP A 31 2.13 -1.77 -8.59
CA TRP A 31 1.08 -1.18 -9.43
C TRP A 31 1.61 -0.47 -10.67
N GLY A 32 2.92 -0.23 -10.76
CA GLY A 32 3.54 0.52 -11.84
C GLY A 32 3.07 1.97 -11.86
N VAL A 33 2.94 2.58 -10.68
CA VAL A 33 2.48 3.98 -10.50
C VAL A 33 3.60 4.85 -9.95
N THR A 34 3.49 6.15 -10.17
CA THR A 34 4.43 7.11 -9.58
C THR A 34 4.07 7.39 -8.12
N LYS A 35 5.03 7.94 -7.36
CA LYS A 35 4.78 8.40 -5.99
C LYS A 35 3.65 9.41 -5.94
N ASP A 36 3.58 10.29 -6.93
CA ASP A 36 2.57 11.33 -7.00
C ASP A 36 1.17 10.74 -7.17
N GLN A 37 1.01 9.77 -8.07
CA GLN A 37 -0.24 9.02 -8.23
C GLN A 37 -0.64 8.27 -6.96
N LEU A 38 0.33 7.61 -6.30
CA LEU A 38 0.07 6.90 -5.05
C LEU A 38 -0.37 7.86 -3.93
N VAL A 39 0.27 9.03 -3.83
CA VAL A 39 -0.08 10.06 -2.83
C VAL A 39 -1.42 10.72 -3.14
N ALA A 40 -1.73 10.95 -4.43
CA ALA A 40 -3.01 11.48 -4.86
C ALA A 40 -4.15 10.51 -4.52
N ALA A 41 -3.99 9.23 -4.82
CA ALA A 41 -4.92 8.18 -4.42
C ALA A 41 -5.05 8.10 -2.90
N HIS A 42 -3.93 8.07 -2.16
CA HIS A 42 -3.92 8.09 -0.70
C HIS A 42 -4.66 9.30 -0.11
N ARG A 43 -4.51 10.49 -0.69
CA ARG A 43 -5.26 11.68 -0.25
C ARG A 43 -6.75 11.59 -0.54
N LYS A 44 -7.14 10.89 -1.60
CA LYS A 44 -8.53 10.77 -2.06
C LYS A 44 -9.31 9.70 -1.31
N VAL A 45 -8.70 8.56 -1.04
CA VAL A 45 -9.38 7.40 -0.42
C VAL A 45 -8.86 7.05 0.98
N GLY A 46 -7.78 7.68 1.43
CA GLY A 46 -7.12 7.40 2.71
C GLY A 46 -5.99 6.38 2.60
N ASN A 47 -5.59 5.81 3.74
CA ASN A 47 -4.50 4.85 3.80
C ASN A 47 -4.86 3.43 3.35
N SER A 48 -6.12 3.11 3.05
CA SER A 48 -6.48 1.74 2.63
C SER A 48 -5.87 1.37 1.27
N ILE A 49 -5.03 0.35 1.23
CA ILE A 49 -4.42 -0.20 0.01
C ILE A 49 -5.47 -0.70 -0.97
N LYS A 50 -6.55 -1.32 -0.48
CA LYS A 50 -7.66 -1.80 -1.31
C LYS A 50 -8.31 -0.66 -2.07
N ASP A 51 -8.64 0.42 -1.37
CA ASP A 51 -9.24 1.60 -1.97
C ASP A 51 -8.25 2.33 -2.89
N ILE A 52 -6.97 2.42 -2.51
CA ILE A 52 -5.94 3.03 -3.36
C ILE A 52 -5.80 2.24 -4.65
N GLY A 53 -5.72 0.91 -4.57
CA GLY A 53 -5.69 0.05 -5.75
C GLY A 53 -6.95 0.14 -6.61
N ALA A 54 -8.12 0.32 -5.98
CA ALA A 54 -9.38 0.55 -6.68
C ALA A 54 -9.42 1.92 -7.37
N GLU A 55 -8.94 2.98 -6.71
CA GLU A 55 -8.81 4.33 -7.24
C GLU A 55 -7.90 4.35 -8.46
N LEU A 56 -6.74 3.70 -8.36
CA LEU A 56 -5.78 3.60 -9.43
C LEU A 56 -6.24 2.67 -10.56
N GLY A 57 -7.40 2.00 -10.44
CA GLY A 57 -7.90 1.02 -11.40
C GLY A 57 -6.99 -0.23 -11.51
N LYS A 58 -6.11 -0.45 -10.54
CA LYS A 58 -5.12 -1.54 -10.47
C LYS A 58 -5.68 -2.73 -9.69
N LYS A 59 -6.97 -3.01 -9.86
CA LYS A 59 -7.65 -4.18 -9.33
C LYS A 59 -7.23 -5.38 -10.16
N ARG A 60 -6.25 -6.14 -9.69
CA ARG A 60 -5.82 -7.38 -10.32
C ARG A 60 -5.54 -8.45 -9.26
#